data_AF-A0A947IPJ9-F1
#
_entry.id   AF-A0A947IPJ9-F1
#
_cell.length_a   1.000
_cell.length_b   1.000
_cell.length_c   1.000
_cell.angle_alpha   90.00
_cell.angle_beta   90.00
_cell.angle_gamma   90.00
#
_symmetry.space_group_name_H-M   'P 1'
#
loop_
_entity.id
_entity.type
_entity.pdbx_description
1 polymer ?
#
loop_
_entity_poly.entity_id
_entity_poly.type
_entity_poly.pdbx_seq_one_letter_code
_entity_poly.pdbx_strand_id
1 'polypeptide(L)'
;HWVSASHGQQAVVRLYDRLFTHEAPDRGGEEFLDHVNPVSLRVIENCWIEPSLADAEPEAGFQFERTGYFVADKIEHNSSAPVFNRTIALRDTWGKESDV
;
A
#
# COMPACT_ATOMS: atom_id res chain seq x y z
N HIS A 1 -13.65 -3.73 7.67
CA HIS A 1 -13.12 -4.50 8.81
C HIS A 1 -12.99 -3.55 9.99
N TRP A 2 -12.59 -4.04 11.16
CA TRP A 2 -12.42 -3.21 12.37
C TRP A 2 -11.20 -3.71 13.16
N VAL A 3 -10.63 -2.86 14.01
CA VAL A 3 -9.53 -3.18 14.93
C VAL A 3 -9.93 -2.66 16.31
N SER A 4 -9.56 -3.37 17.37
CA SER A 4 -9.84 -2.94 18.75
C SER A 4 -9.07 -1.65 19.07
N ALA A 5 -9.76 -0.61 19.57
CA ALA A 5 -9.09 0.64 19.96
C ALA A 5 -8.14 0.48 21.15
N SER A 6 -8.38 -0.49 22.03
CA SER A 6 -7.55 -0.71 23.24
C SER A 6 -6.37 -1.66 23.01
N HIS A 7 -6.45 -2.52 21.98
CA HIS A 7 -5.41 -3.52 21.71
C HIS A 7 -4.69 -3.28 20.38
N GLY A 8 -5.29 -2.52 19.46
CA GLY A 8 -4.69 -2.22 18.17
C GLY A 8 -3.32 -1.58 18.35
N GLN A 9 -2.45 -1.81 17.37
CA GLN A 9 -1.15 -1.17 17.32
C GLN A 9 -1.10 -0.18 16.17
N GLN A 10 -0.28 0.85 16.29
CA GLN A 10 -0.05 1.81 15.21
C GLN A 10 1.01 1.28 14.26
N ALA A 11 0.80 1.53 12.97
CA ALA A 11 1.69 1.13 11.90
C ALA A 11 1.75 2.19 10.82
N VAL A 12 2.88 2.21 10.11
CA VAL A 12 3.03 2.94 8.86
C VAL A 12 2.59 2.04 7.71
N VAL A 13 1.69 2.53 6.87
CA VAL A 13 1.23 1.82 5.67
C VAL A 13 1.58 2.63 4.43
N ARG A 14 2.30 2.00 3.50
CA ARG A 14 2.70 2.58 2.22
C ARG A 14 1.80 2.04 1.10
N LEU A 15 1.04 2.95 0.52
CA LEU A 15 0.16 2.67 -0.61
C LEU A 15 0.88 3.06 -1.90
N TYR A 16 1.33 2.05 -2.63
CA TYR A 16 1.93 2.24 -3.94
C TYR A 16 0.87 2.32 -5.05
N ASP A 17 1.23 3.03 -6.11
CA ASP A 17 0.54 3.14 -7.39
C ASP A 17 1.59 3.14 -8.53
N ARG A 18 1.15 3.22 -9.79
CA ARG A 18 2.04 3.30 -10.96
C ARG A 18 3.04 4.44 -10.80
N LEU A 19 4.32 4.15 -11.06
CA LEU A 19 5.40 5.14 -10.97
C LEU A 19 5.28 6.24 -12.03
N PHE A 20 4.72 5.92 -13.20
CA PHE A 20 4.57 6.85 -14.30
C PHE A 20 3.09 7.07 -14.65
N THR A 21 2.77 8.29 -15.08
CA THR A 21 1.44 8.68 -15.56
C THR A 21 1.21 8.30 -17.03
N HIS A 22 2.28 8.05 -17.78
CA HIS A 22 2.26 7.67 -19.19
C HIS A 22 2.60 6.18 -19.37
N GLU A 23 1.95 5.49 -20.31
CA GLU A 23 2.19 4.05 -20.58
C GLU A 23 3.57 3.77 -21.16
N ALA A 24 4.11 4.73 -21.92
CA ALA A 24 5.45 4.68 -22.49
C ALA A 24 6.19 5.98 -22.16
N PRO A 25 6.68 6.16 -20.91
CA PRO A 25 7.25 7.43 -20.45
C PRO A 25 8.58 7.79 -21.15
N ASP A 26 9.25 6.83 -21.77
CA ASP A 26 10.50 7.05 -22.52
C ASP A 26 10.26 7.13 -24.05
N ARG A 27 8.99 7.23 -24.48
CA ARG A 27 8.60 7.36 -25.89
C ARG A 27 7.87 8.67 -26.12
N GLY A 28 8.65 9.73 -26.25
CA GLY A 28 8.22 11.07 -26.57
C GLY A 28 9.46 11.95 -26.62
N GLY A 29 9.40 13.10 -27.27
CA GLY A 29 10.51 14.07 -27.21
C GLY A 29 10.66 14.74 -25.82
N GLU A 30 9.93 14.26 -24.81
CA GLU A 30 9.93 14.71 -23.42
C GLU A 30 10.82 13.79 -22.57
N GLU A 31 11.32 14.30 -21.44
CA GLU A 31 12.14 13.51 -20.53
C GLU A 31 11.24 12.59 -19.69
N PHE A 32 11.60 11.32 -19.52
CA PHE A 32 10.76 10.36 -18.79
C PHE A 32 10.44 10.78 -17.34
N LEU A 33 11.28 11.61 -16.74
CA LEU A 33 11.10 12.17 -15.40
C LEU A 33 9.87 13.10 -15.32
N ASP A 34 9.50 13.74 -16.42
CA ASP A 34 8.32 14.60 -16.50
C ASP A 34 7.02 13.79 -16.35
N HIS A 35 7.09 12.47 -16.55
CA HIS A 35 5.97 11.55 -16.39
C HIS A 35 5.93 10.85 -15.03
N VAL A 36 6.80 11.18 -14.08
CA VAL A 36 6.74 10.60 -12.73
C VAL A 36 5.42 10.96 -12.06
N ASN A 37 4.71 9.95 -11.58
CA ASN A 37 3.45 10.10 -10.87
C ASN A 37 3.72 10.63 -9.44
N PRO A 38 3.31 11.86 -9.11
CA PRO A 38 3.55 12.45 -7.79
C PRO A 38 2.76 11.74 -6.67
N VAL A 39 1.75 10.94 -7.01
CA VAL A 39 0.98 10.14 -6.05
C VAL A 39 1.28 8.63 -6.14
N SER A 40 2.41 8.26 -6.76
CA SER A 40 2.90 6.87 -6.84
C SER A 40 3.17 6.23 -5.48
N LEU A 41 3.37 7.05 -4.44
CA LEU A 41 3.47 6.62 -3.05
C LEU A 41 2.62 7.54 -2.16
N ARG A 42 1.76 6.94 -1.34
CA ARG A 42 1.10 7.60 -0.21
C ARG A 42 1.45 6.88 1.09
N VAL A 43 1.98 7.60 2.06
CA VAL A 43 2.33 7.08 3.38
C VAL A 43 1.23 7.44 4.37
N ILE A 44 0.75 6.45 5.12
CA ILE A 44 -0.22 6.62 6.19
C ILE A 44 0.47 6.24 7.51
N GLU A 45 0.80 7.24 8.32
CA GLU A 45 1.64 7.09 9.53
C GLU A 45 0.93 6.43 10.72
N ASN A 46 -0.39 6.53 10.79
CA ASN A 46 -1.18 6.19 11.97
C ASN A 46 -2.28 5.17 11.66
N CYS A 47 -1.97 4.14 10.88
CA CYS A 47 -2.88 3.03 10.63
C CYS A 47 -2.99 2.13 11.87
N TRP A 48 -4.21 1.70 12.19
CA TRP A 48 -4.42 0.69 13.22
C TRP A 48 -4.35 -0.72 12.61
N ILE A 49 -3.55 -1.58 13.22
CA ILE A 49 -3.42 -3.00 12.88
C ILE A 49 -3.79 -3.87 14.08
N GLU A 50 -4.16 -5.12 13.80
CA GLU A 50 -4.30 -6.13 14.86
C GLU A 50 -2.96 -6.40 15.55
N PRO A 51 -2.93 -6.71 16.85
CA PRO A 51 -1.70 -6.96 17.58
C PRO A 51 -0.80 -8.03 16.94
N SER A 52 -1.41 -9.07 16.37
CA SER A 52 -0.70 -10.20 15.74
C SER A 52 0.16 -9.78 14.54
N LEU A 53 -0.17 -8.67 13.88
CA LEU A 53 0.58 -8.17 12.74
C LEU A 53 1.86 -7.44 13.14
N ALA A 54 1.97 -6.95 14.38
CA ALA A 54 3.21 -6.30 14.82
C ALA A 54 4.38 -7.28 14.89
N ASP A 55 4.12 -8.53 15.24
CA ASP A 55 5.14 -9.59 15.33
C ASP A 55 5.34 -10.34 13.99
N ALA A 56 4.92 -9.75 12.88
CA ALA A 56 5.16 -10.33 11.57
C ALA A 56 6.66 -10.32 11.26
N GLU A 57 7.17 -11.43 10.74
CA GLU A 57 8.52 -11.47 10.20
C GLU A 57 8.62 -10.53 8.98
N PRO A 58 9.75 -9.84 8.77
CA PRO A 58 9.99 -9.09 7.54
C PRO A 58 9.75 -9.95 6.31
N GLU A 59 9.21 -9.35 5.24
CA GLU A 59 8.82 -10.04 4.00
C GLU A 59 7.60 -10.99 4.14
N ALA A 60 6.98 -11.13 5.31
CA ALA A 60 5.73 -11.88 5.46
C ALA A 60 4.56 -11.17 4.78
N GLY A 61 3.76 -11.94 4.02
CA GLY A 61 2.63 -11.45 3.24
C GLY A 61 1.28 -11.71 3.91
N PHE A 62 0.39 -10.71 3.86
CA PHE A 62 -0.94 -10.75 4.48
C PHE A 62 -2.00 -10.17 3.55
N GLN A 63 -3.23 -10.65 3.67
CA GLN A 63 -4.39 -9.95 3.15
C GLN A 63 -4.95 -9.05 4.25
N PHE A 64 -4.93 -7.73 4.05
CA PHE A 64 -5.71 -6.85 4.90
C PHE A 64 -7.14 -6.81 4.38
N GLU A 65 -8.06 -7.23 5.24
CA GLU A 65 -9.46 -7.47 4.90
C GLU A 65 -10.07 -6.32 4.10
N ARG A 66 -10.73 -6.66 2.99
CA ARG A 66 -11.38 -5.69 2.07
C ARG A 66 -10.48 -4.57 1.51
N THR A 67 -9.17 -4.64 1.69
CA THR A 67 -8.25 -3.54 1.33
C THR A 67 -7.27 -3.96 0.25
N GLY A 68 -6.55 -5.06 0.48
CA GLY A 68 -5.50 -5.49 -0.44
C GLY A 68 -4.58 -6.53 0.19
N TYR A 69 -3.56 -6.91 -0.56
CA TYR A 69 -2.44 -7.69 -0.07
C TYR A 69 -1.29 -6.76 0.28
N PHE A 70 -0.68 -7.04 1.43
CA PHE A 70 0.39 -6.26 2.03
C PHE A 70 1.54 -7.17 2.41
N VAL A 71 2.73 -6.60 2.49
CA VAL A 71 3.93 -7.28 2.99
C VAL A 71 4.55 -6.45 4.11
N ALA A 72 5.03 -7.10 5.16
CA ALA A 72 5.87 -6.46 6.16
C ALA A 72 7.16 -5.97 5.48
N ASP A 73 7.49 -4.68 5.64
CA ASP A 73 8.67 -4.11 5.00
C ASP A 73 9.95 -4.85 5.41
N LYS A 74 10.82 -5.15 4.44
CA LYS A 74 12.02 -5.95 4.68
C LYS A 74 13.00 -5.30 5.65
N ILE A 75 13.11 -3.97 5.60
CA ILE A 75 14.19 -3.22 6.24
C ILE A 75 13.65 -2.49 7.48
N GLU A 76 12.48 -1.88 7.36
CA GLU A 76 11.94 -0.97 8.36
C GLU A 76 10.92 -1.63 9.30
N HIS A 77 10.34 -2.77 8.93
CA HIS A 77 9.40 -3.46 9.81
C HIS A 77 10.08 -4.07 11.03
N ASN A 78 9.51 -3.82 12.20
CA ASN A 78 9.82 -4.51 13.45
C ASN A 78 8.64 -4.39 14.43
N SER A 79 8.60 -5.23 15.47
CA SER A 79 7.50 -5.25 16.45
C SER A 79 7.21 -3.93 17.16
N SER A 80 8.19 -3.02 17.27
CA SER A 80 7.99 -1.70 17.91
C SER A 80 7.59 -0.59 16.93
N ALA A 81 7.84 -0.79 15.64
CA ALA A 81 7.49 0.13 14.57
C ALA A 81 7.07 -0.65 13.32
N PRO A 82 5.83 -1.17 13.29
CA PRO A 82 5.35 -1.96 12.16
C PRO A 82 5.23 -1.10 10.89
N VAL A 83 5.83 -1.58 9.80
CA VAL A 83 5.73 -0.95 8.47
C VAL A 83 5.21 -1.97 7.47
N PHE A 84 4.21 -1.59 6.68
CA PHE A 84 3.60 -2.44 5.66
C PHE A 84 3.53 -1.75 4.30
N ASN A 85 3.88 -2.52 3.26
CA ASN A 85 3.82 -2.10 1.88
C ASN A 85 2.63 -2.77 1.18
N ARG A 86 1.76 -2.01 0.53
CA ARG A 86 0.68 -2.60 -0.27
C ARG A 86 1.25 -3.19 -1.55
N THR A 87 1.21 -4.51 -1.68
CA THR A 87 1.59 -5.26 -2.88
C THR A 87 0.58 -5.03 -4.00
N ILE A 88 -0.71 -5.18 -3.70
CA ILE A 88 -1.78 -4.96 -4.68
C ILE A 88 -3.11 -4.70 -3.96
N ALA A 89 -3.96 -3.83 -4.51
CA ALA A 89 -5.32 -3.64 -4.03
C ALA A 89 -6.22 -4.83 -4.43
N LEU A 90 -7.30 -5.08 -3.68
CA LEU A 90 -8.31 -6.04 -4.13
C LEU A 90 -9.01 -5.52 -5.39
N ARG A 91 -9.49 -6.45 -6.21
CA ARG A 91 -10.31 -6.11 -7.37
C ARG A 91 -11.61 -5.48 -6.90
N ASP A 92 -11.80 -4.20 -7.19
CA ASP A 92 -13.09 -3.55 -7.07
C ASP A 92 -13.91 -3.83 -8.34
N THR A 93 -15.05 -4.49 -8.19
CA THR A 93 -15.95 -4.84 -9.30
C THR A 93 -17.13 -3.87 -9.42
N TRP A 94 -17.26 -2.89 -8.53
CA TRP A 94 -18.43 -2.00 -8.48
C TRP A 94 -18.24 -0.69 -9.28
N GLY A 95 -17.06 -0.46 -9.85
CA GLY A 95 -16.74 0.75 -10.65
C GLY A 95 -16.86 0.60 -12.17
N LYS A 96 -17.43 -0.50 -12.68
CA LYS A 96 -17.83 -0.60 -14.10
C LYS A 96 -19.34 -0.43 -14.22
N GLU A 97 -19.86 0.74 -13.84
CA GLU A 97 -21.06 1.24 -14.51
C GLU A 97 -20.62 1.65 -15.93
N SER A 98 -21.32 1.05 -16.89
CA SER A 98 -21.12 1.15 -18.32
C SER A 98 -21.30 2.59 -18.82
N ASP A 99 -20.29 3.14 -19.49
CA ASP A 99 -20.50 4.20 -20.47
C ASP A 99 -21.40 3.63 -21.59
N VAL A 100 -22.68 4.01 -21.55
CA VAL A 100 -23.64 3.91 -22.66
C VAL A 100 -23.68 5.26 -23.36
#